data_AF-A0A952AZF0-F1
#
_entry.id   AF-A0A952AZF0-F1
#
_cell.length_a   1.000
_cell.length_b   1.000
_cell.length_c   1.000
_cell.angle_alpha   90.00
_cell.angle_beta   90.00
_cell.angle_gamma   90.00
#
_symmetry.space_group_name_H-M   'P 1'
#
loop_
_entity.id
_entity.type
_entity.pdbx_description
1 polymer ?
#
loop_
_entity_poly.entity_id
_entity_poly.type
_entity_poly.pdbx_seq_one_letter_code
_entity_poly.pdbx_strand_id
1 'polypeptide(L)'
;MSRLLAAHNHLKAQADIDRLASHQRQAYESIINQWRFPTWLNLHGSAGAGKTYLGWVVAESQGAHHLSTPEQLGKAAATIRPGQALVIDNANSDSYVLRQLLATLDLYNIRRVLIITCVSNTNILPTVNLVTPTAEDIELVRRNLKDAGYYSRTSTQHTNLWRIIHSTLV
;
A
#
# COMPACT_ATOMS: atom_id res chain seq x y z
N MET A 1 11.18 2.63 -22.23
CA MET A 1 10.56 2.44 -20.90
C MET A 1 10.60 3.76 -20.14
N SER A 2 9.50 4.20 -19.54
CA SER A 2 9.48 5.43 -18.73
C SER A 2 10.37 5.27 -17.48
N ARG A 3 11.22 6.26 -17.18
CA ARG A 3 12.02 6.32 -15.94
C ARG A 3 11.18 6.15 -14.67
N LEU A 4 9.92 6.59 -14.72
CA LEU A 4 8.95 6.44 -13.64
C LEU A 4 8.61 4.97 -13.37
N LEU A 5 8.38 4.18 -14.42
CA LEU A 5 8.12 2.74 -14.29
C LEU A 5 9.34 2.00 -13.73
N ALA A 6 10.55 2.38 -14.16
CA ALA A 6 11.78 1.79 -13.64
C ALA A 6 11.97 2.08 -12.15
N ALA A 7 11.76 3.33 -11.72
CA ALA A 7 11.84 3.71 -10.31
C ALA A 7 10.76 3.03 -9.46
N HIS A 8 9.54 2.93 -9.98
CA HIS A 8 8.44 2.25 -9.31
C HIS A 8 8.75 0.75 -9.09
N ASN A 9 9.26 0.08 -10.13
CA ASN A 9 9.67 -1.33 -10.03
C ASN A 9 10.85 -1.51 -9.07
N HIS A 10 11.80 -0.56 -9.06
CA HIS A 10 12.92 -0.59 -8.14
C HIS A 10 12.48 -0.42 -6.68
N LEU A 11 11.59 0.54 -6.41
CA LEU A 11 11.00 0.72 -5.08
C LEU A 11 10.22 -0.51 -4.62
N LYS A 12 9.45 -1.13 -5.53
CA LYS A 12 8.74 -2.38 -5.24
C LYS A 12 9.71 -3.52 -4.91
N ALA A 13 10.82 -3.65 -5.65
CA ALA A 13 11.84 -4.67 -5.41
C ALA A 13 12.61 -4.48 -4.10
N GLN A 14 12.61 -3.26 -3.55
CA GLN A 14 13.27 -2.93 -2.28
C GLN A 14 12.27 -2.68 -1.14
N ALA A 15 11.04 -3.17 -1.28
CA ALA A 15 10.02 -3.03 -0.26
C ALA A 15 10.47 -3.78 1.02
N ASP A 16 10.86 -3.00 2.03
CA ASP A 16 11.36 -3.51 3.31
C ASP A 16 10.77 -2.69 4.47
N ILE A 17 10.49 -3.37 5.58
CA ILE A 17 10.03 -2.80 6.84
C ILE A 17 11.04 -1.76 7.37
N ASP A 18 12.33 -2.00 7.20
CA ASP A 18 13.40 -1.10 7.67
C ASP A 18 13.49 0.21 6.90
N ARG A 19 12.81 0.28 5.75
CA ARG A 19 12.75 1.48 4.91
C ARG A 19 11.42 2.24 5.07
N LEU A 20 10.53 1.77 5.94
CA LEU A 20 9.30 2.47 6.27
C LEU A 20 9.59 3.73 7.08
N ALA A 21 8.91 4.81 6.72
CA ALA A 21 8.87 6.02 7.53
C ALA A 21 8.08 5.78 8.83
N SER A 22 8.28 6.60 9.86
CA SER A 22 7.74 6.35 11.21
C SER A 22 6.22 6.16 11.23
N HIS A 23 5.49 7.00 10.49
CA HIS A 23 4.03 6.89 10.37
C HIS A 23 3.59 5.62 9.61
N GLN A 24 4.37 5.18 8.62
CA GLN A 24 4.10 3.96 7.87
C GLN A 24 4.39 2.72 8.73
N ARG A 25 5.43 2.77 9.57
CA ARG A 25 5.76 1.71 10.53
C ARG A 25 4.65 1.55 11.57
N GLN A 26 4.11 2.65 12.10
CA GLN A 26 2.95 2.59 13.00
C GLN A 26 1.71 1.97 12.33
N ALA A 27 1.42 2.37 11.09
CA ALA A 27 0.32 1.78 10.32
C ALA A 27 0.56 0.29 10.03
N TYR A 28 1.79 -0.09 9.69
CA TYR A 28 2.22 -1.49 9.52
C TYR A 28 1.96 -2.31 10.78
N GLU A 29 2.44 -1.86 11.94
CA GLU A 29 2.25 -2.57 13.21
C GLU A 29 0.76 -2.73 13.56
N SER A 30 -0.06 -1.72 13.29
CA SER A 30 -1.51 -1.80 13.46
C SER A 30 -2.15 -2.86 12.56
N ILE A 31 -1.74 -2.94 11.29
CA ILE A 31 -2.21 -3.96 10.33
C ILE A 31 -1.84 -5.35 10.83
N ILE A 32 -0.56 -5.58 11.18
CA ILE A 32 -0.08 -6.89 11.61
C ILE A 32 -0.76 -7.34 12.91
N ASN A 33 -0.96 -6.43 13.86
CA ASN A 33 -1.65 -6.75 15.10
C ASN A 33 -3.10 -7.18 14.88
N GLN A 34 -3.81 -6.55 13.95
CA GLN A 34 -5.17 -6.93 13.60
C GLN A 34 -5.23 -8.24 12.79
N TRP A 35 -4.23 -8.49 11.93
CA TRP A 35 -4.11 -9.72 11.15
C TRP A 35 -3.69 -10.96 11.93
N ARG A 36 -3.45 -10.85 13.25
CA ARG A 36 -3.35 -12.01 14.15
C ARG A 36 -4.57 -12.93 14.04
N PHE A 37 -5.74 -12.34 13.73
CA PHE A 37 -6.96 -13.07 13.40
C PHE A 37 -7.32 -12.90 11.92
N PRO A 38 -8.07 -13.84 11.33
CA PRO A 38 -8.59 -13.67 9.97
C PRO A 38 -9.55 -12.49 9.92
N THR A 39 -9.10 -11.37 9.36
CA THR A 39 -9.89 -10.14 9.25
C THR A 39 -9.62 -9.39 7.94
N TRP A 40 -10.60 -8.61 7.52
CA TRP A 40 -10.50 -7.67 6.40
C TRP A 40 -10.29 -6.27 6.95
N LEU A 41 -9.25 -5.60 6.47
CA LEU A 41 -8.86 -4.26 6.92
C LEU A 41 -8.92 -3.29 5.77
N ASN A 42 -9.27 -2.04 6.08
CA ASN A 42 -9.14 -0.94 5.14
C ASN A 42 -8.00 -0.01 5.52
N LEU A 43 -6.94 0.01 4.71
CA LEU A 43 -5.90 1.05 4.78
C LEU A 43 -6.35 2.23 3.93
N HIS A 44 -6.49 3.40 4.55
CA HIS A 44 -6.87 4.62 3.83
C HIS A 44 -5.93 5.78 4.16
N GLY A 45 -5.98 6.84 3.34
CA GLY A 45 -5.14 8.01 3.52
C GLY A 45 -5.05 8.84 2.25
N SER A 46 -4.51 10.05 2.36
CA SER A 46 -4.39 10.98 1.23
C SER A 46 -3.54 10.41 0.09
N ALA A 47 -3.76 10.93 -1.13
CA ALA A 47 -2.93 10.58 -2.27
C ALA A 47 -1.46 10.95 -1.98
N GLY A 48 -0.54 10.02 -2.21
CA GLY A 48 0.88 10.23 -1.94
C GLY A 48 1.33 10.04 -0.48
N ALA A 49 0.48 9.52 0.41
CA ALA A 49 0.89 9.13 1.76
C ALA A 49 1.77 7.85 1.80
N GLY A 50 1.94 7.15 0.67
CA GLY A 50 2.76 5.94 0.58
C GLY A 50 2.00 4.63 0.84
N LYS A 51 0.66 4.64 0.74
CA LYS A 51 -0.19 3.45 0.93
C LYS A 51 0.23 2.25 0.08
N THR A 52 0.49 2.48 -1.21
CA THR A 52 0.93 1.43 -2.14
C THR A 52 2.26 0.80 -1.72
N TYR A 53 3.23 1.64 -1.30
CA TYR A 53 4.52 1.14 -0.81
C TYR A 53 4.34 0.30 0.46
N LEU A 54 3.52 0.78 1.41
CA LEU A 54 3.16 0.01 2.59
C LEU A 54 2.46 -1.31 2.23
N GLY A 55 1.60 -1.30 1.21
CA GLY A 55 0.96 -2.49 0.66
C GLY A 55 1.96 -3.53 0.15
N TRP A 56 3.02 -3.10 -0.53
CA TRP A 56 4.11 -4.01 -0.94
C TRP A 56 4.89 -4.55 0.24
N VAL A 57 5.24 -3.70 1.20
CA VAL A 57 5.98 -4.13 2.40
C VAL A 57 5.17 -5.17 3.19
N VAL A 58 3.85 -4.96 3.34
CA VAL A 58 2.95 -5.93 3.97
C VAL A 58 2.88 -7.22 3.17
N ALA A 59 2.80 -7.13 1.83
CA ALA A 59 2.75 -8.31 0.99
C ALA A 59 4.02 -9.16 1.08
N GLU A 60 5.18 -8.51 1.01
CA GLU A 60 6.47 -9.19 1.10
C GLU A 60 6.66 -9.82 2.49
N SER A 61 6.43 -9.05 3.57
CA SER A 61 6.72 -9.53 4.93
C SER A 61 5.75 -10.62 5.42
N GLN A 62 4.52 -10.64 4.91
CA GLN A 62 3.50 -11.61 5.31
C GLN A 62 3.30 -12.74 4.29
N GLY A 63 4.09 -12.77 3.20
CA GLY A 63 3.87 -13.69 2.07
C GLY A 63 2.48 -13.53 1.43
N ALA A 64 1.91 -12.33 1.51
CA ALA A 64 0.60 -12.04 0.96
C ALA A 64 0.66 -11.92 -0.57
N HIS A 65 -0.41 -12.30 -1.24
CA HIS A 65 -0.55 -12.01 -2.66
C HIS A 65 -0.93 -10.53 -2.84
N HIS A 66 -0.28 -9.82 -3.76
CA HIS A 66 -0.57 -8.40 -4.01
C HIS A 66 -1.28 -8.19 -5.35
N LEU A 67 -2.47 -7.59 -5.31
CA LEU A 67 -3.23 -7.14 -6.46
C LEU A 67 -3.14 -5.63 -6.57
N SER A 68 -2.82 -5.12 -7.77
CA SER A 68 -2.73 -3.67 -8.00
C SER A 68 -4.09 -3.02 -8.13
N THR A 69 -5.11 -3.80 -8.50
CA THR A 69 -6.51 -3.37 -8.57
C THR A 69 -7.46 -4.53 -8.22
N PRO A 70 -8.69 -4.28 -7.75
CA PRO A 70 -9.65 -5.33 -7.41
C PRO A 70 -10.03 -6.25 -8.58
N GLU A 71 -10.02 -5.75 -9.82
CA GLU A 71 -10.41 -6.50 -11.02
C GLU A 71 -9.47 -7.69 -11.30
N GLN A 72 -8.26 -7.67 -10.73
CA GLN A 72 -7.31 -8.77 -10.86
C GLN A 72 -7.72 -10.00 -10.03
N LEU A 73 -8.63 -9.85 -9.06
CA LEU A 73 -9.00 -10.92 -8.14
C LEU A 73 -9.53 -12.16 -8.86
N GLY A 74 -10.38 -12.01 -9.88
CA GLY A 74 -10.93 -13.16 -10.60
C GLY A 74 -9.87 -14.01 -11.28
N LYS A 75 -8.82 -13.39 -11.84
CA LYS A 75 -7.70 -14.11 -12.46
C LYS A 75 -6.73 -14.67 -11.43
N ALA A 76 -6.50 -13.93 -10.35
CA ALA A 76 -5.56 -14.30 -9.30
C ALA A 76 -6.12 -15.37 -8.34
N ALA A 77 -7.44 -15.50 -8.21
CA ALA A 77 -8.09 -16.43 -7.28
C ALA A 77 -7.58 -17.87 -7.45
N ALA A 78 -7.30 -18.31 -8.67
CA ALA A 78 -6.74 -19.63 -8.96
C ALA A 78 -5.30 -19.83 -8.45
N THR A 79 -4.56 -18.74 -8.18
CA THR A 79 -3.16 -18.75 -7.74
C THR A 79 -2.98 -18.48 -6.24
N ILE A 80 -4.03 -17.98 -5.58
CA ILE A 80 -4.00 -17.68 -4.14
C ILE A 80 -4.12 -18.99 -3.37
N ARG A 81 -3.14 -19.27 -2.50
CA ARG A 81 -3.15 -20.48 -1.68
C ARG A 81 -4.17 -20.36 -0.55
N PRO A 82 -4.78 -21.48 -0.10
CA PRO A 82 -5.64 -21.47 1.08
C PRO A 82 -4.92 -20.86 2.29
N GLY A 83 -5.59 -19.91 2.96
CA GLY A 83 -5.03 -19.19 4.12
C GLY A 83 -4.00 -18.10 3.79
N GLN A 84 -3.64 -17.91 2.51
CA GLN A 84 -2.74 -16.83 2.10
C GLN A 84 -3.44 -15.47 2.25
N ALA A 85 -2.71 -14.50 2.81
CA ALA A 85 -3.19 -13.13 2.91
C ALA A 85 -3.28 -12.47 1.52
N LEU A 86 -4.12 -11.46 1.39
CA LEU A 86 -4.27 -10.68 0.17
C LEU A 86 -4.14 -9.18 0.45
N VAL A 87 -3.39 -8.48 -0.39
CA VAL A 87 -3.34 -7.02 -0.42
C VAL A 87 -3.96 -6.57 -1.74
N ILE A 88 -4.95 -5.67 -1.70
CA ILE A 88 -5.62 -5.13 -2.87
C ILE A 88 -5.42 -3.62 -2.87
N ASP A 89 -4.67 -3.12 -3.84
CA ASP A 89 -4.47 -1.70 -4.04
C ASP A 89 -5.58 -1.06 -4.89
N ASN A 90 -5.69 0.27 -4.82
CA ASN A 90 -6.58 1.10 -5.63
C ASN A 90 -8.06 0.65 -5.60
N ALA A 91 -8.54 0.16 -4.45
CA ALA A 91 -9.93 -0.21 -4.31
C ALA A 91 -10.85 1.02 -4.28
N ASN A 92 -12.07 0.84 -4.80
CA ASN A 92 -13.08 1.88 -4.77
C ASN A 92 -13.55 2.12 -3.33
N SER A 93 -13.77 3.39 -2.97
CA SER A 93 -14.29 3.79 -1.66
C SER A 93 -15.83 3.86 -1.63
N ASP A 94 -16.49 3.62 -2.76
CA ASP A 94 -17.94 3.47 -2.82
C ASP A 94 -18.38 2.24 -2.03
N SER A 95 -19.33 2.42 -1.13
CA SER A 95 -19.81 1.38 -0.22
C SER A 95 -20.46 0.20 -0.94
N TYR A 96 -21.14 0.44 -2.06
CA TYR A 96 -21.77 -0.63 -2.84
C TYR A 96 -20.71 -1.48 -3.55
N VAL A 97 -19.74 -0.84 -4.21
CA VAL A 97 -18.63 -1.53 -4.88
C VAL A 97 -17.77 -2.30 -3.88
N LEU A 98 -17.50 -1.72 -2.71
CA LEU A 98 -16.74 -2.40 -1.66
C LEU A 98 -17.47 -3.66 -1.17
N ARG A 99 -18.78 -3.59 -0.94
CA ARG A 99 -19.57 -4.77 -0.53
C ARG A 99 -19.54 -5.88 -1.57
N GLN A 100 -19.58 -5.55 -2.86
CA GLN A 100 -19.43 -6.54 -3.93
C GLN A 100 -18.04 -7.21 -3.91
N LEU A 101 -16.99 -6.42 -3.67
CA LEU A 101 -15.64 -6.96 -3.49
C LEU A 101 -15.57 -7.90 -2.28
N LEU A 102 -16.15 -7.50 -1.13
CA LEU A 102 -16.18 -8.33 0.07
C LEU A 102 -16.96 -9.63 -0.13
N ALA A 103 -18.11 -9.59 -0.81
CA ALA A 103 -18.85 -10.79 -1.17
C ALA A 103 -18.01 -11.72 -2.06
N THR A 104 -17.26 -11.16 -3.01
CA THR A 104 -16.36 -11.92 -3.88
C THR A 104 -15.23 -12.59 -3.09
N LEU A 105 -14.65 -11.88 -2.11
CA LEU A 105 -13.61 -12.43 -1.23
C LEU A 105 -14.15 -13.56 -0.35
N ASP A 106 -15.38 -13.43 0.16
CA ASP A 106 -16.05 -14.47 0.93
C ASP A 106 -16.30 -15.74 0.10
N LEU A 107 -16.74 -15.58 -1.15
CA LEU A 107 -16.93 -16.68 -2.10
C LEU A 107 -15.64 -17.48 -2.34
N TYR A 108 -14.50 -16.79 -2.39
CA TYR A 108 -13.18 -17.44 -2.51
C TYR A 108 -12.59 -17.88 -1.15
N ASN A 109 -13.35 -17.73 -0.05
CA ASN A 109 -12.93 -18.02 1.32
C ASN A 109 -11.61 -17.32 1.72
N ILE A 110 -11.40 -16.10 1.21
CA ILE A 110 -10.22 -15.29 1.55
C ILE A 110 -10.55 -14.48 2.80
N ARG A 111 -9.94 -14.85 3.93
CA ARG A 111 -10.29 -14.30 5.25
C ARG A 111 -9.33 -13.22 5.77
N ARG A 112 -8.14 -13.09 5.20
CA ARG A 112 -7.13 -12.09 5.61
C ARG A 112 -6.83 -11.16 4.44
N VAL A 113 -7.37 -9.94 4.48
CA VAL A 113 -7.31 -9.00 3.36
C VAL A 113 -6.99 -7.59 3.84
N LEU A 114 -6.15 -6.89 3.09
CA LEU A 114 -5.86 -5.46 3.26
C LEU A 114 -6.34 -4.75 1.99
N ILE A 115 -7.37 -3.94 2.14
CA ILE A 115 -7.97 -3.18 1.05
C ILE A 115 -7.48 -1.75 1.16
N ILE A 116 -6.76 -1.28 0.16
CA ILE A 116 -6.18 0.07 0.13
C ILE A 116 -7.11 1.00 -0.64
N THR A 117 -7.54 2.08 -0.01
CA THR A 117 -8.43 3.08 -0.59
C THR A 117 -7.90 4.50 -0.36
N CYS A 118 -8.45 5.48 -1.08
CA CYS A 118 -8.17 6.89 -0.81
C CYS A 118 -9.02 7.46 0.34
N VAL A 119 -10.24 6.94 0.53
CA VAL A 119 -11.18 7.40 1.55
C VAL A 119 -11.50 6.26 2.52
N SER A 120 -11.75 6.62 3.77
CA SER A 120 -12.06 5.67 4.84
C SER A 120 -13.41 4.99 4.64
N ASN A 121 -13.50 3.71 5.01
CA ASN A 121 -14.73 2.91 5.01
C ASN A 121 -15.09 2.41 6.41
N THR A 122 -15.04 3.29 7.41
CA THR A 122 -15.27 2.95 8.84
C THR A 122 -16.59 2.23 9.10
N ASN A 123 -17.60 2.44 8.24
CA ASN A 123 -18.93 1.85 8.41
C ASN A 123 -19.03 0.40 7.93
N ILE A 124 -17.97 -0.14 7.31
CA ILE A 124 -17.96 -1.48 6.70
C ILE A 124 -16.82 -2.33 7.26
N LEU A 125 -15.62 -1.75 7.42
CA LEU A 125 -14.43 -2.47 7.82
C LEU A 125 -13.71 -1.74 8.96
N PRO A 126 -12.97 -2.48 9.82
CA PRO A 126 -11.91 -1.89 10.63
C PRO A 126 -10.94 -1.14 9.73
N THR A 127 -10.52 0.05 10.17
CA THR A 127 -9.70 0.96 9.37
C THR A 127 -8.35 1.23 10.01
N VAL A 128 -7.34 1.40 9.16
CA VAL A 128 -6.03 1.92 9.51
C VAL A 128 -5.80 3.17 8.69
N ASN A 129 -5.63 4.30 9.37
CA ASN A 129 -5.37 5.57 8.72
C ASN A 129 -3.87 5.77 8.52
N LEU A 130 -3.47 6.03 7.28
CA LEU A 130 -2.14 6.50 6.95
C LEU A 130 -2.14 8.02 6.90
N VAL A 131 -1.57 8.62 7.94
CA VAL A 131 -1.46 10.07 8.07
C VAL A 131 -0.57 10.67 6.98
N THR A 132 -0.74 11.97 6.74
CA THR A 132 0.11 12.71 5.80
C THR A 132 1.58 12.65 6.26
N PRO A 133 2.53 12.43 5.34
CA PRO A 133 3.96 12.38 5.66
C PRO A 133 4.44 13.66 6.35
N THR A 134 5.26 13.49 7.38
CA THR A 134 5.98 14.59 8.05
C THR A 134 7.24 14.99 7.26
N ALA A 135 7.87 16.09 7.64
CA ALA A 135 9.13 16.52 7.03
C ALA A 135 10.26 15.49 7.20
N GLU A 136 10.30 14.80 8.34
CA GLU A 136 11.27 13.74 8.62
C GLU A 136 11.05 12.53 7.71
N ASP A 137 9.78 12.15 7.49
CA ASP A 137 9.43 11.06 6.59
C ASP A 137 9.84 11.35 5.15
N ILE A 138 9.65 12.61 4.71
CA ILE A 138 10.07 13.07 3.39
C ILE A 138 11.58 12.95 3.24
N GLU A 139 12.35 13.31 4.26
CA GLU A 139 13.81 13.24 4.20
C GLU A 139 14.32 11.80 4.22
N LEU A 140 13.65 10.90 4.96
CA LEU A 140 13.92 9.47 4.90
C LEU A 140 13.65 8.91 3.50
N VAL A 141 12.54 9.28 2.86
CA VAL A 141 12.23 8.86 1.48
C VAL A 141 13.26 9.40 0.49
N ARG A 142 13.71 10.65 0.63
CA ARG A 142 14.79 11.20 -0.20
C ARG A 142 16.09 10.45 -0.03
N ARG A 143 16.48 10.09 1.20
CA ARG A 143 17.65 9.24 1.46
C ARG A 143 17.52 7.89 0.78
N ASN A 144 16.38 7.22 0.93
CA ASN A 144 16.11 5.93 0.28
C ASN A 144 16.19 6.02 -1.25
N LEU A 145 15.67 7.10 -1.86
CA LEU A 145 15.77 7.36 -3.29
C LEU A 145 17.22 7.61 -3.72
N LYS A 146 17.99 8.36 -2.93
CA LYS A 146 19.41 8.63 -3.18
C LYS A 146 20.23 7.35 -3.15
N ASP A 147 19.97 6.48 -2.17
CA ASP A 147 20.63 5.17 -2.05
C ASP A 147 20.28 4.25 -3.24
N ALA A 148 19.09 4.41 -3.81
CA ALA A 148 18.67 3.76 -5.05
C ALA A 148 19.24 4.44 -6.33
N GLY A 149 20.09 5.46 -6.20
CA GLY A 149 20.72 6.17 -7.32
C GLY A 149 19.86 7.27 -7.96
N TYR A 150 18.74 7.64 -7.34
CA TYR A 150 17.86 8.72 -7.81
C TYR A 150 18.16 10.02 -7.04
N TYR A 151 18.72 11.02 -7.74
CA TYR A 151 19.09 12.31 -7.16
C TYR A 151 18.07 13.38 -7.54
N SER A 152 17.51 14.08 -6.55
CA SER A 152 16.61 15.20 -6.83
C SER A 152 17.41 16.43 -7.24
N ARG A 153 17.01 17.09 -8.34
CA ARG A 153 17.54 18.39 -8.74
C ARG A 153 16.88 19.57 -8.03
N THR A 154 15.75 19.36 -7.35
CA THR A 154 14.97 20.44 -6.74
C THR A 154 14.59 20.14 -5.28
N SER A 155 14.74 21.14 -4.41
CA SER A 155 14.33 21.11 -3.01
C SER A 155 12.85 21.52 -2.89
N THR A 156 11.94 20.76 -3.47
CA THR A 156 10.51 21.07 -3.35
C THR A 156 9.95 20.58 -2.01
N GLN A 157 9.30 21.48 -1.28
CA GLN A 157 8.56 21.20 -0.04
C GLN A 157 7.21 20.53 -0.37
N HIS A 158 7.24 19.33 -0.93
CA HIS A 158 6.02 18.57 -1.20
C HIS A 158 5.68 17.67 0.00
N THR A 159 4.46 17.79 0.51
CA THR A 159 3.88 16.87 1.52
C THR A 159 3.38 15.56 0.92
N ASN A 160 3.62 15.34 -0.38
CA ASN A 160 3.14 14.22 -1.16
C ASN A 160 4.33 13.43 -1.71
N LEU A 161 4.53 12.20 -1.25
CA LEU A 161 5.67 11.35 -1.63
C LEU A 161 5.69 11.05 -3.14
N TRP A 162 4.52 10.94 -3.77
CA TRP A 162 4.42 10.72 -5.21
C TRP A 162 4.96 11.90 -6.01
N ARG A 163 4.68 13.13 -5.58
CA ARG A 163 5.24 14.34 -6.20
C ARG A 163 6.76 14.42 -6.04
N ILE A 164 7.30 13.95 -4.91
CA ILE A 164 8.76 13.90 -4.67
C ILE A 164 9.42 12.92 -5.63
N ILE A 165 8.85 11.72 -5.79
CA ILE A 165 9.36 10.73 -6.75
C ILE A 165 9.33 11.33 -8.17
N HIS A 166 8.22 11.98 -8.55
CA HIS A 166 8.09 12.58 -9.87
C HIS A 166 9.10 13.71 -10.11
N SER A 167 9.32 14.61 -9.14
CA SER A 167 10.29 15.70 -9.26
C SER A 167 11.75 15.23 -9.28
N THR A 168 12.01 14.01 -8.82
CA THR A 168 13.35 13.41 -8.79
C THR A 168 13.69 12.72 -10.12
N LEU A 169 12.68 12.34 -10.91
CA LEU A 169 12.84 11.55 -12.13
C LEU A 169 12.76 12.36 -13.44
N VAL A 170 12.34 13.63 -13.34
CA VAL A 170 12.34 14.64 -14.41
C VAL A 170 13.65 15.40 -14.39
#